data_AF-A0A3P6AD33-F1
#
_entry.id   AF-A0A3P6AD33-F1
#
_cell.length_a   1.000
_cell.length_b   1.000
_cell.length_c   1.000
_cell.angle_alpha   90.00
_cell.angle_beta   90.00
_cell.angle_gamma   90.00
#
_symmetry.space_group_name_H-M   'P 1'
#
loop_
_entity.id
_entity.type
_entity.pdbx_description
1 polymer ?
#
loop_
_entity_poly.entity_id
_entity_poly.type
_entity_poly.pdbx_seq_one_letter_code
_entity_poly.pdbx_strand_id
1 'polypeptide(L)'
;MSLRNLKHTKLTKWEAREVEDAMARIKVHELREKSKTDLSTQLKDFKAELALLRVAKVTGGAPNKLSKIKVVRKSIAQVLTVISQKQKLALREAYKTKKFLPLDLRPKKTRAIRRRLTKHQASLKTEREKKKEMYFPIRKYAIKV
;
A
#
# COMPACT_ATOMS: atom_id res chain seq x y z
N MET A 1 -25.38 -28.07 50.50
CA MET A 1 -26.12 -27.06 49.71
C MET A 1 -25.26 -25.81 49.56
N SER A 2 -24.89 -25.44 48.33
CA SER A 2 -24.98 -24.05 47.85
C SER A 2 -24.42 -23.98 46.42
N LEU A 3 -25.30 -24.26 45.47
CA LEU A 3 -25.23 -23.68 44.13
C LEU A 3 -25.22 -22.15 44.24
N ARG A 4 -24.37 -21.48 43.47
CA ARG A 4 -24.44 -20.08 42.96
C ARG A 4 -23.01 -19.69 42.52
N ASN A 5 -22.72 -19.16 41.34
CA ASN A 5 -23.53 -18.69 40.23
C ASN A 5 -22.59 -18.53 39.02
N LEU A 6 -23.04 -18.95 37.83
CA LEU A 6 -22.40 -18.59 36.57
C LEU A 6 -22.33 -17.06 36.45
N LYS A 7 -21.13 -16.50 36.39
CA LYS A 7 -20.95 -15.10 35.97
C LYS A 7 -21.16 -15.05 34.46
N HIS A 8 -22.37 -14.67 34.04
CA HIS A 8 -22.61 -14.20 32.68
C HIS A 8 -21.68 -13.02 32.40
N THR A 9 -20.73 -13.21 31.49
CA THR A 9 -19.89 -12.16 30.91
C THR A 9 -20.77 -11.26 30.04
N LYS A 10 -21.38 -10.24 30.64
CA LYS A 10 -22.01 -9.15 29.90
C LYS A 10 -20.88 -8.36 29.22
N LEU A 11 -20.68 -8.61 27.92
CA LEU A 11 -19.95 -7.71 27.04
C LEU A 11 -20.49 -6.30 27.24
N THR A 12 -19.59 -5.38 27.54
CA THR A 12 -19.97 -4.00 27.79
C THR A 12 -20.51 -3.36 26.52
N LYS A 13 -21.43 -2.40 26.66
CA LYS A 13 -22.06 -1.68 25.54
C LYS A 13 -21.03 -0.96 24.63
N TRP A 14 -19.81 -0.70 25.12
CA TRP A 14 -18.73 -0.09 24.34
C TRP A 14 -17.98 -1.12 23.49
N GLU A 15 -17.69 -2.32 24.02
CA GLU A 15 -17.11 -3.43 23.25
C GLU A 15 -18.05 -3.88 22.13
N ALA A 16 -19.35 -3.97 22.42
CA ALA A 16 -20.37 -4.32 21.43
C ALA A 16 -20.43 -3.29 20.28
N ARG A 17 -20.20 -2.00 20.57
CA ARG A 17 -20.23 -0.91 19.59
C ARG A 17 -18.99 -0.87 18.71
N GLU A 18 -17.82 -1.18 19.26
CA GLU A 18 -16.60 -1.36 18.47
C GLU A 18 -16.69 -2.58 17.55
N VAL A 19 -17.24 -3.69 18.03
CA VAL A 19 -17.46 -4.89 17.21
C VAL A 19 -18.45 -4.61 16.08
N GLU A 20 -19.52 -3.85 16.33
CA GLU A 20 -20.50 -3.46 15.30
C GLU A 20 -19.91 -2.53 14.22
N ASP A 21 -19.14 -1.50 14.60
CA ASP A 21 -18.50 -0.56 13.67
C ASP A 21 -17.32 -1.23 12.91
N ALA A 22 -16.71 -2.27 13.49
CA ALA A 22 -15.70 -3.12 12.84
C ALA A 22 -16.29 -4.11 11.82
N MET A 23 -17.55 -4.54 11.98
CA MET A 23 -18.23 -5.40 11.01
C MET A 23 -18.74 -4.63 9.78
N ALA A 24 -19.03 -3.33 9.91
CA ALA A 24 -19.55 -2.50 8.82
C ALA A 24 -18.47 -1.96 7.86
N ARG A 25 -17.19 -1.94 8.28
CA ARG A 25 -16.08 -1.39 7.49
C ARG A 25 -15.17 -2.50 6.98
N ILE A 26 -14.99 -2.54 5.67
CA ILE A 26 -14.10 -3.51 5.03
C ILE A 26 -12.66 -3.30 5.52
N LYS A 27 -12.03 -4.38 5.99
CA LYS A 27 -10.63 -4.36 6.39
C LYS A 27 -9.75 -4.71 5.20
N VAL A 28 -8.71 -3.89 4.99
CA VAL A 28 -7.86 -4.00 3.81
C VAL A 28 -7.03 -5.29 3.81
N HIS A 29 -6.66 -5.83 4.98
CA HIS A 29 -5.89 -7.07 5.06
C HIS A 29 -6.69 -8.27 4.52
N GLU A 30 -7.98 -8.36 4.87
CA GLU A 30 -8.89 -9.40 4.36
C GLU A 30 -9.02 -9.35 2.82
N LEU A 31 -9.00 -8.15 2.22
CA LEU A 31 -9.02 -8.01 0.77
C LEU A 31 -7.75 -8.51 0.08
N ARG A 32 -6.61 -8.53 0.79
CA ARG A 32 -5.33 -9.01 0.23
C ARG A 32 -5.31 -10.53 0.12
N GLU A 33 -6.05 -11.25 0.93
CA GLU A 33 -6.14 -12.71 0.90
C GLU A 33 -7.09 -13.22 -0.19
N LYS A 34 -8.10 -12.43 -0.57
CA LYS A 34 -9.11 -12.79 -1.59
C LYS A 34 -8.56 -12.89 -3.01
N SER A 35 -9.21 -13.68 -3.86
CA SER A 35 -8.82 -13.83 -5.27
C SER A 35 -9.20 -12.60 -6.12
N LYS A 36 -8.65 -12.50 -7.33
CA LYS A 36 -8.94 -11.38 -8.26
C LYS A 36 -10.41 -11.40 -8.71
N THR A 37 -10.98 -12.58 -8.90
CA THR A 37 -12.39 -12.74 -9.30
C THR A 37 -13.30 -12.24 -8.19
N ASP A 38 -13.03 -12.62 -6.94
CA ASP A 38 -13.85 -12.21 -5.79
C ASP A 38 -13.82 -10.69 -5.60
N LEU A 39 -12.63 -10.08 -5.69
CA LEU A 39 -12.48 -8.62 -5.62
C LEU A 39 -13.23 -7.91 -6.74
N SER A 40 -13.33 -8.52 -7.93
CA SER A 40 -14.05 -7.95 -9.07
C SER A 40 -15.56 -8.04 -8.90
N THR A 41 -16.06 -9.13 -8.30
CA THR A 41 -17.47 -9.29 -7.94
C THR A 41 -17.86 -8.28 -6.84
N GLN A 42 -17.10 -8.23 -5.75
CA GLN A 42 -17.32 -7.25 -4.67
C GLN A 42 -17.32 -5.80 -5.18
N LEU A 43 -16.44 -5.47 -6.15
CA LEU A 43 -16.42 -4.15 -6.78
C LEU A 43 -17.71 -3.84 -7.54
N LYS A 44 -18.31 -4.82 -8.22
CA LYS A 44 -19.59 -4.64 -8.94
C LYS A 44 -20.73 -4.40 -7.96
N ASP A 45 -20.76 -5.17 -6.86
CA ASP A 45 -21.79 -5.05 -5.83
C ASP A 45 -21.77 -3.67 -5.17
N PHE A 46 -20.58 -3.18 -4.77
CA PHE A 46 -20.46 -1.83 -4.19
C PHE A 46 -20.80 -0.71 -5.18
N LYS A 47 -20.55 -0.90 -6.49
CA LYS A 47 -20.96 0.07 -7.51
C LYS A 47 -22.48 0.10 -7.69
N ALA A 48 -23.13 -1.06 -7.67
CA ALA A 48 -24.59 -1.14 -7.71
C ALA A 48 -25.22 -0.50 -6.47
N GLU A 49 -24.69 -0.80 -5.28
CA GLU A 49 -25.13 -0.16 -4.03
C GLU A 49 -24.96 1.36 -4.07
N LEU A 50 -23.81 1.86 -4.55
CA LEU A 50 -23.57 3.29 -4.68
C LEU A 50 -24.56 3.95 -5.65
N ALA A 51 -24.93 3.28 -6.75
CA ALA A 51 -25.92 3.80 -7.69
C ALA A 51 -27.30 3.94 -7.03
N LEU A 52 -27.74 2.92 -6.28
CA LEU A 52 -28.99 2.97 -5.52
C LEU A 52 -28.99 4.09 -4.47
N LEU A 53 -27.88 4.26 -3.75
CA LEU A 53 -27.74 5.33 -2.75
C LEU A 53 -27.75 6.73 -3.39
N ARG A 54 -27.28 6.89 -4.63
CA ARG A 54 -27.34 8.16 -5.36
C ARG A 54 -28.76 8.51 -5.78
N VAL A 55 -29.55 7.53 -6.25
CA VAL A 55 -30.97 7.74 -6.54
C VAL A 55 -31.71 8.12 -5.26
N ALA A 56 -31.48 7.39 -4.17
CA ALA A 56 -32.08 7.69 -2.87
C ALA A 56 -31.72 9.08 -2.34
N LYS A 57 -30.53 9.61 -2.68
CA LYS A 57 -30.15 10.99 -2.34
C LYS A 57 -31.01 12.02 -3.07
N VAL A 58 -31.34 11.78 -4.34
CA VAL A 58 -32.16 12.70 -5.14
C VAL A 58 -33.61 12.65 -4.70
N THR A 59 -34.14 11.47 -4.36
CA THR A 59 -35.54 11.30 -3.93
C THR A 59 -35.80 11.63 -2.46
N GLY A 60 -34.86 12.29 -1.76
CA GLY A 60 -35.04 12.69 -0.36
C GLY A 60 -35.01 11.54 0.67
N GLY A 61 -34.14 10.55 0.47
CA GLY A 61 -34.05 9.36 1.33
C GLY A 61 -33.55 9.62 2.75
N ALA A 62 -33.85 8.67 3.65
CA ALA A 62 -33.50 8.75 5.07
C ALA A 62 -32.00 9.04 5.34
N PRO A 63 -31.66 9.82 6.39
CA PRO A 63 -30.28 10.19 6.73
C PRO A 63 -29.31 9.00 6.84
N ASN A 64 -29.79 7.87 7.37
CA ASN A 64 -28.99 6.65 7.51
C ASN A 64 -28.49 6.10 6.16
N LYS A 65 -29.28 6.25 5.09
CA LYS A 65 -28.87 5.85 3.72
C LYS A 65 -27.83 6.83 3.16
N LEU A 66 -27.95 8.13 3.46
CA LEU A 66 -27.02 9.15 3.01
C LEU A 66 -25.62 8.99 3.65
N SER A 67 -25.58 8.66 4.94
CA SER A 67 -24.33 8.40 5.67
C SER A 67 -23.52 7.24 5.08
N LYS A 68 -24.17 6.23 4.49
CA LYS A 68 -23.51 5.08 3.85
C LYS A 68 -22.76 5.45 2.57
N ILE A 69 -23.11 6.53 1.88
CA ILE A 69 -22.47 6.95 0.61
C ILE A 69 -20.95 7.13 0.81
N LYS A 70 -20.54 7.78 1.89
CA LYS A 70 -19.11 8.01 2.18
C LYS A 70 -18.37 6.70 2.43
N VAL A 71 -19.01 5.76 3.14
CA VAL A 71 -18.44 4.45 3.47
C VAL A 71 -18.26 3.63 2.19
N VAL A 72 -19.32 3.47 1.38
CA VAL A 72 -19.27 2.71 0.12
C VAL A 72 -18.24 3.27 -0.86
N ARG A 73 -18.12 4.61 -0.97
CA ARG A 73 -17.07 5.24 -1.81
C ARG A 73 -15.66 4.89 -1.35
N LYS A 74 -15.41 4.89 -0.04
CA LYS A 74 -14.11 4.50 0.53
C LYS A 74 -13.84 3.00 0.30
N SER A 75 -14.85 2.15 0.46
CA SER A 75 -14.77 0.72 0.17
C SER A 75 -14.37 0.44 -1.28
N ILE A 76 -15.01 1.11 -2.25
CA ILE A 76 -14.65 0.99 -3.68
C ILE A 76 -13.19 1.38 -3.92
N ALA A 77 -12.74 2.50 -3.32
CA ALA A 77 -11.37 2.97 -3.46
C ALA A 77 -10.36 1.97 -2.88
N GLN A 78 -10.67 1.34 -1.73
CA GLN A 78 -9.83 0.33 -1.11
C GLN A 78 -9.71 -0.93 -1.98
N VAL A 79 -10.83 -1.44 -2.52
CA VAL A 79 -10.83 -2.62 -3.42
C VAL A 79 -10.00 -2.34 -4.69
N LEU A 80 -10.23 -1.20 -5.34
CA LEU A 80 -9.44 -0.79 -6.52
C LEU A 80 -7.94 -0.66 -6.21
N THR A 81 -7.61 -0.14 -5.02
CA THR A 81 -6.21 -0.02 -4.57
C THR A 81 -5.57 -1.39 -4.44
N VAL A 82 -6.24 -2.36 -3.81
CA VAL A 82 -5.71 -3.73 -3.66
C VAL A 82 -5.55 -4.42 -5.01
N ILE A 83 -6.53 -4.28 -5.92
CA ILE A 83 -6.43 -4.81 -7.29
C ILE A 83 -5.20 -4.22 -8.01
N SER A 84 -5.01 -2.90 -7.95
CA SER A 84 -3.87 -2.23 -8.58
C SER A 84 -2.53 -2.65 -7.95
N GLN A 85 -2.48 -2.81 -6.63
CA GLN A 85 -1.29 -3.32 -5.92
C GLN A 85 -0.93 -4.72 -6.39
N LYS A 86 -1.88 -5.67 -6.40
CA LYS A 86 -1.66 -7.05 -6.88
C LYS A 86 -1.19 -7.09 -8.33
N GLN A 87 -1.83 -6.29 -9.20
CA GLN A 87 -1.42 -6.20 -10.60
C GLN A 87 0.01 -5.67 -10.76
N LYS A 88 0.37 -4.60 -10.04
CA LYS A 88 1.72 -4.04 -10.09
C LYS A 88 2.76 -5.00 -9.51
N LEU A 89 2.44 -5.75 -8.46
CA LEU A 89 3.33 -6.77 -7.90
C LEU A 89 3.60 -7.89 -8.90
N ALA A 90 2.55 -8.43 -9.53
CA ALA A 90 2.70 -9.46 -10.56
C ALA A 90 3.54 -8.96 -11.75
N LEU A 91 3.34 -7.71 -12.18
CA LEU A 91 4.17 -7.10 -13.23
C LEU A 91 5.62 -6.88 -12.78
N ARG A 92 5.86 -6.50 -11.52
CA ARG A 92 7.24 -6.35 -11.01
C ARG A 92 7.99 -7.67 -11.00
N GLU A 93 7.35 -8.76 -10.61
CA GLU A 93 7.97 -10.09 -10.67
C GLU A 93 8.25 -10.50 -12.13
N ALA A 94 7.29 -10.32 -13.03
CA ALA A 94 7.44 -10.67 -14.45
C ALA A 94 8.54 -9.88 -15.20
N TYR A 95 8.92 -8.70 -14.70
CA TYR A 95 9.93 -7.82 -15.30
C TYR A 95 11.21 -7.67 -14.47
N LYS A 96 11.35 -8.40 -13.35
CA LYS A 96 12.44 -8.23 -12.38
C LYS A 96 13.85 -8.34 -12.99
N THR A 97 14.04 -9.28 -13.91
CA THR A 97 15.34 -9.55 -14.56
C THR A 97 15.47 -8.91 -15.94
N LYS A 98 14.40 -8.29 -16.46
CA LYS A 98 14.38 -7.75 -17.81
C LYS A 98 15.03 -6.36 -17.82
N LYS A 99 15.94 -6.14 -18.78
CA LYS A 99 16.60 -4.84 -19.00
C LYS A 99 15.59 -3.72 -19.30
N PHE A 100 14.57 -4.03 -20.11
CA PHE A 100 13.59 -3.04 -20.56
C PHE A 100 12.33 -3.07 -19.69
N LEU A 101 12.29 -2.14 -18.74
CA LEU A 101 11.13 -1.93 -17.88
C LEU A 101 10.13 -0.93 -18.52
N PRO A 102 8.81 -1.17 -18.40
CA PRO A 102 7.77 -0.18 -18.65
C PRO A 102 8.00 1.09 -17.82
N LEU A 103 7.62 2.25 -18.35
CA LEU A 103 7.83 3.55 -17.67
C LEU A 103 7.22 3.62 -16.27
N ASP A 104 6.06 3.00 -16.07
CA ASP A 104 5.33 2.98 -14.79
C ASP A 104 6.06 2.22 -13.67
N LEU A 105 6.89 1.25 -14.03
CA LEU A 105 7.65 0.44 -13.06
C LEU A 105 9.05 1.02 -12.80
N ARG A 106 9.48 2.02 -13.57
CA ARG A 106 10.79 2.66 -13.37
C ARG A 106 10.79 3.47 -12.07
N PRO A 107 11.90 3.50 -11.33
CA PRO A 107 12.01 4.32 -10.14
C PRO A 107 11.83 5.80 -10.49
N LYS A 108 10.92 6.48 -9.79
CA LYS A 108 10.68 7.91 -9.97
C LYS A 108 11.78 8.71 -9.26
N LYS A 109 12.76 9.19 -10.02
CA LYS A 109 13.82 10.10 -9.57
C LYS A 109 13.79 11.39 -10.37
N THR A 110 14.49 12.42 -9.91
CA THR A 110 14.63 13.67 -10.68
C THR A 110 15.35 13.43 -12.01
N ARG A 111 15.12 14.30 -13.00
CA ARG A 111 15.76 14.20 -14.32
C ARG A 111 17.28 14.24 -14.20
N ALA A 112 17.82 15.12 -13.35
CA ALA A 112 19.25 15.22 -13.09
C ALA A 112 19.84 13.89 -12.56
N ILE A 113 19.19 13.28 -11.56
CA ILE A 113 19.64 11.99 -11.00
C ILE A 113 19.57 10.84 -12.02
N ARG A 114 18.64 10.89 -12.99
CA ARG A 114 18.56 9.88 -14.06
C ARG A 114 19.64 10.05 -15.13
N ARG A 115 20.18 11.26 -15.31
CA ARG A 115 21.15 11.60 -16.37
C ARG A 115 22.61 11.56 -15.89
N ARG A 116 22.86 11.66 -14.58
CA ARG A 116 24.22 11.55 -14.03
C ARG A 116 24.84 10.18 -14.30
N LEU A 117 26.17 10.13 -14.28
CA LEU A 117 26.94 8.89 -14.38
C LEU A 117 26.61 7.93 -13.24
N THR A 118 26.74 6.63 -13.51
CA THR A 118 26.68 5.60 -12.45
C THR A 118 27.86 5.75 -11.50
N LYS A 119 27.72 5.30 -10.25
CA LYS A 119 28.80 5.34 -9.25
C LYS A 119 30.05 4.62 -9.75
N HIS A 120 29.86 3.48 -10.42
CA HIS A 120 30.95 2.72 -11.03
C HIS A 120 31.68 3.54 -12.10
N GLN A 121 30.95 4.14 -13.05
CA GLN A 121 31.54 5.00 -14.08
C GLN A 121 32.30 6.18 -13.48
N ALA A 122 31.74 6.83 -12.46
CA ALA A 122 32.38 7.95 -11.77
C ALA A 122 33.63 7.51 -10.98
N SER A 123 33.72 6.26 -10.53
CA SER A 123 34.88 5.70 -9.84
C SER A 123 35.93 5.07 -10.75
N LEU A 124 35.67 5.00 -12.06
CA LEU A 124 36.65 4.45 -13.00
C LEU A 124 37.86 5.37 -13.04
N LYS A 125 39.00 4.82 -12.62
CA LYS A 125 40.30 5.48 -12.68
C LYS A 125 41.12 4.88 -13.80
N THR A 126 41.94 5.72 -14.43
CA THR A 126 42.91 5.25 -15.42
C THR A 126 43.95 4.34 -14.76
N GLU A 127 44.60 3.46 -15.51
CA GLU A 127 45.65 2.59 -14.96
C GLU A 127 46.80 3.39 -14.35
N ARG A 128 47.13 4.54 -14.97
CA ARG A 128 48.15 5.47 -14.47
C ARG A 128 47.77 6.03 -13.10
N GLU A 129 46.53 6.46 -12.93
CA GLU A 129 46.02 6.98 -11.67
C GLU A 129 45.97 5.89 -10.59
N LYS A 130 45.50 4.68 -10.93
CA LYS A 130 45.53 3.53 -10.01
C LYS A 130 46.95 3.23 -9.51
N LYS A 131 47.94 3.18 -10.40
CA LYS A 131 49.35 2.99 -10.03
C LYS A 131 49.83 4.09 -9.09
N LYS A 132 49.55 5.35 -9.40
CA LYS A 132 49.92 6.50 -8.56
C LYS A 132 49.33 6.40 -7.15
N GLU A 133 48.05 6.05 -7.03
CA GLU A 133 47.39 5.90 -5.73
C GLU A 133 47.91 4.72 -4.92
N MET A 134 48.23 3.60 -5.58
CA MET A 134 48.84 2.43 -4.91
C MET A 134 50.23 2.77 -4.37
N TYR A 135 51.05 3.49 -5.15
CA TYR A 135 52.41 3.82 -4.74
C TYR A 135 52.47 4.93 -3.69
N PHE A 136 51.57 5.92 -3.74
CA PHE A 136 51.58 7.09 -2.86
C PHE A 136 50.24 7.28 -2.14
N PRO A 137 49.91 6.43 -1.15
CA PRO A 137 48.72 6.62 -0.33
C PRO A 137 48.88 7.85 0.57
N ILE A 138 47.79 8.61 0.78
CA ILE A 138 47.75 9.70 1.75
C ILE A 138 47.89 9.09 3.15
N ARG A 139 49.03 9.35 3.79
CA ARG A 139 49.32 8.87 5.14
C ARG A 139 48.85 9.91 6.16
N LYS A 140 48.23 9.44 7.25
CA LYS A 140 47.93 10.30 8.40
C LYS A 140 49.20 10.48 9.22
N TYR A 141 49.57 11.72 9.52
CA TYR A 141 50.70 12.04 10.40
C TYR A 141 50.31 13.20 11.32
N ALA A 142 51.00 13.30 12.47
CA ALA A 142 50.88 14.40 13.40
C ALA A 142 52.30 14.90 13.72
N ILE A 143 52.45 16.22 13.82
CA ILE A 143 53.71 16.84 14.23
C ILE A 143 53.59 17.15 15.72
N LYS A 144 54.57 16.69 16.50
CA LYS A 144 54.66 17.02 17.90
C LYS A 144 55.18 18.46 18.01
N VAL A 145 54.40 19.32 18.68
CA VAL A 145 54.84 20.66 19.10
C VAL A 145 55.79 20.52 20.29
#